data_AF-A0A2M6W6N2-F1
#
_entry.id   AF-A0A2M6W6N2-F1
#
_cell.length_a   1.000
_cell.length_b   1.000
_cell.length_c   1.000
_cell.angle_alpha   90.00
_cell.angle_beta   90.00
_cell.angle_gamma   90.00
#
_symmetry.space_group_name_H-M   'P 1'
#
loop_
_entity.id
_entity.type
_entity.pdbx_description
1 polymer ?
#
loop_
_entity_poly.entity_id
_entity_poly.type
_entity_poly.pdbx_seq_one_letter_code
_entity_poly.pdbx_strand_id
1 'polypeptide(L)'
;MGQKIDTIFLEILELGYSAGYLPPEQKTVALGKTITRLDILKFLFQIAWENKLIPNNKYIILSQKLEEIGRMLGGWKKGLLNKTPVN
;
A
#
# COMPACT_ATOMS: atom_id res chain seq x y z
N MET A 1 7.86 -3.19 -17.09
CA MET A 1 6.77 -2.58 -16.30
C MET A 1 6.00 -3.63 -15.50
N GLY A 2 5.43 -4.67 -16.13
CA GLY A 2 4.71 -5.76 -15.42
C GLY A 2 5.50 -6.40 -14.27
N GLN A 3 6.72 -6.87 -14.53
CA GLN A 3 7.58 -7.46 -13.48
C GLN A 3 7.81 -6.53 -12.28
N LYS A 4 7.95 -5.21 -12.51
CA LYS A 4 8.15 -4.24 -11.43
C LYS A 4 6.88 -4.07 -10.59
N ILE A 5 5.71 -4.10 -11.22
CA ILE A 5 4.41 -4.11 -10.55
C ILE A 5 4.29 -5.36 -9.66
N ASP A 6 4.62 -6.53 -10.20
CA ASP A 6 4.57 -7.80 -9.45
C ASP A 6 5.52 -7.78 -8.25
N THR A 7 6.76 -7.30 -8.43
CA THR A 7 7.72 -7.14 -7.33
C THR A 7 7.18 -6.21 -6.24
N ILE A 8 6.63 -5.05 -6.61
CA ILE A 8 6.09 -4.11 -5.61
C ILE A 8 4.88 -4.72 -4.89
N PHE A 9 4.03 -5.47 -5.58
CA PHE A 9 2.94 -6.21 -4.94
C PHE A 9 3.45 -7.17 -3.87
N LEU A 10 4.49 -7.96 -4.20
CA LEU A 10 5.11 -8.87 -3.24
C LEU A 10 5.73 -8.13 -2.06
N GLU A 11 6.43 -7.01 -2.31
CA GLU A 11 6.98 -6.14 -1.24
C GLU A 11 5.86 -5.63 -0.30
N ILE A 12 4.71 -5.21 -0.84
CA ILE A 12 3.57 -4.75 -0.04
C ILE A 12 3.03 -5.89 0.84
N LEU A 13 2.89 -7.10 0.28
CA LEU A 13 2.42 -8.27 1.03
C LEU A 13 3.39 -8.63 2.15
N GLU A 14 4.69 -8.69 1.86
CA GLU A 14 5.73 -9.02 2.83
C GLU A 14 5.80 -7.96 3.96
N LEU A 15 5.82 -6.67 3.61
CA LEU A 15 5.84 -5.58 4.58
C LEU A 15 4.57 -5.54 5.43
N GLY A 16 3.40 -5.72 4.80
CA GLY A 16 2.12 -5.72 5.49
C GLY A 16 1.97 -6.91 6.45
N TYR A 17 2.37 -8.10 6.02
CA TYR A 17 2.36 -9.29 6.86
C TYR A 17 3.34 -9.15 8.04
N SER A 18 4.57 -8.74 7.76
CA SER A 18 5.59 -8.51 8.77
C SER A 18 5.16 -7.46 9.80
N ALA A 19 4.50 -6.38 9.34
CA ALA A 19 3.99 -5.33 10.23
C ALA A 19 3.07 -5.89 11.31
N GLY A 20 2.27 -6.93 11.04
CA GLY A 20 1.38 -7.57 12.02
C GLY A 20 2.08 -8.00 13.31
N TYR A 21 3.30 -8.51 13.19
CA TYR A 21 4.07 -9.11 14.27
C TYR A 21 5.04 -8.15 14.96
N LEU A 22 5.20 -6.93 14.45
CA LEU A 22 6.12 -5.95 15.01
C LEU A 22 5.56 -5.26 16.28
N PRO A 23 6.46 -4.84 17.20
CA PRO A 23 6.07 -4.00 18.32
C PRO A 23 5.54 -2.63 17.83
N PRO A 24 4.69 -1.93 18.62
CA PRO A 24 3.96 -0.75 18.17
C PRO A 24 4.82 0.33 17.50
N GLU A 25 5.99 0.66 18.06
CA GLU A 25 6.91 1.67 17.52
C GLU A 25 7.39 1.30 16.12
N GLN A 26 7.85 0.06 15.94
CA GLN A 26 8.35 -0.44 14.65
C GLN A 26 7.21 -0.67 13.64
N LYS A 27 6.01 -1.01 14.13
CA LYS A 27 4.81 -1.21 13.32
C LYS A 27 4.41 0.07 12.60
N THR A 28 4.50 1.24 13.24
CA THR A 28 4.18 2.52 12.57
C THR A 28 5.14 2.84 11.42
N VAL A 29 6.43 2.53 11.58
CA VAL A 29 7.46 2.68 10.54
C VAL A 29 7.22 1.69 9.40
N ALA A 30 6.95 0.42 9.70
CA ALA A 30 6.66 -0.61 8.70
C ALA A 30 5.39 -0.29 7.88
N LEU A 31 4.34 0.18 8.54
CA LEU A 31 3.12 0.64 7.86
C LEU A 31 3.39 1.88 6.99
N GLY A 32 4.23 2.81 7.44
CA GLY A 32 4.70 3.93 6.62
C GLY A 32 5.34 3.46 5.32
N LYS A 33 6.27 2.50 5.40
CA LYS A 33 6.92 1.91 4.21
C LYS A 33 5.91 1.19 3.30
N THR A 34 4.98 0.44 3.89
CA THR A 34 3.93 -0.28 3.14
C THR A 34 3.05 0.68 2.35
N ILE A 35 2.63 1.80 2.96
CA ILE A 35 1.84 2.85 2.31
C ILE A 35 2.63 3.47 1.15
N THR A 36 3.90 3.84 1.35
CA THR A 36 4.73 4.38 0.27
C THR A 36 4.87 3.41 -0.91
N ARG A 37 4.98 2.10 -0.64
CA ARG A 37 5.02 1.09 -1.71
C ARG A 37 3.70 0.97 -2.45
N LEU A 38 2.58 1.04 -1.74
CA LEU A 38 1.25 1.08 -2.33
C LEU A 38 1.06 2.30 -3.24
N ASP A 39 1.55 3.47 -2.84
CA ASP A 39 1.45 4.68 -3.66
C ASP A 39 2.27 4.56 -4.96
N ILE A 40 3.46 3.97 -4.89
CA ILE A 40 4.27 3.66 -6.08
C ILE A 40 3.52 2.66 -6.98
N LEU A 41 2.87 1.65 -6.40
CA LEU A 41 2.07 0.69 -7.16
C LEU A 41 0.92 1.39 -7.89
N LYS A 42 0.15 2.24 -7.22
CA LYS A 42 -0.93 3.03 -7.82
C LYS A 42 -0.42 3.87 -8.99
N PHE A 43 0.71 4.55 -8.81
CA PHE A 43 1.33 5.35 -9.86
C PHE A 43 1.73 4.52 -11.09
N LEU A 44 2.34 3.35 -10.89
CA LEU A 44 2.67 2.44 -12.00
C LEU A 44 1.43 1.90 -12.71
N PHE A 45 0.34 1.62 -11.97
CA PHE A 45 -0.94 1.25 -12.54
C PHE A 45 -1.54 2.36 -13.39
N GLN A 46 -1.46 3.61 -12.93
CA GLN A 46 -1.90 4.77 -13.68
C GLN A 46 -1.11 4.91 -14.99
N ILE A 47 0.22 4.82 -14.95
CA ILE A 47 1.06 4.86 -16.17
C ILE A 47 0.67 3.74 -17.14
N ALA A 48 0.50 2.52 -16.63
CA ALA A 48 0.14 1.38 -17.47
C ALA A 48 -1.24 1.58 -18.15
N TRP A 49 -2.18 2.17 -17.43
CA TRP A 49 -3.49 2.55 -17.97
C TRP A 49 -3.40 3.68 -19.01
N GLU A 50 -2.64 4.74 -18.74
CA GLU A 50 -2.41 5.85 -19.68
C GLU A 50 -1.78 5.36 -21.00
N ASN A 51 -0.91 4.36 -20.92
CA ASN A 51 -0.31 3.68 -22.07
C ASN A 51 -1.23 2.63 -22.72
N LYS A 52 -2.50 2.57 -22.32
CA LYS A 52 -3.54 1.64 -22.82
C LYS A 52 -3.19 0.15 -22.65
N LEU A 53 -2.29 -0.18 -21.72
CA LEU A 53 -1.93 -1.57 -21.38
C LEU A 53 -2.99 -2.23 -20.49
N ILE A 54 -3.82 -1.43 -19.83
CA ILE A 54 -4.90 -1.87 -18.95
C ILE A 54 -6.23 -1.32 -19.47
N PRO A 55 -7.23 -2.17 -19.74
CA PRO A 55 -8.58 -1.72 -20.08
C PRO A 55 -9.22 -0.88 -18.96
N ASN A 56 -9.99 0.15 -19.31
CA ASN A 56 -10.61 1.10 -18.36
C ASN A 56 -11.40 0.41 -17.24
N ASN A 57 -12.22 -0.60 -17.59
CA ASN A 57 -13.00 -1.34 -16.60
C ASN A 57 -12.12 -2.06 -15.56
N LYS A 58 -11.01 -2.65 -15.99
CA LYS A 58 -10.04 -3.30 -15.10
C LYS A 58 -9.31 -2.28 -14.25
N TYR A 59 -8.89 -1.16 -14.84
CA TYR A 59 -8.23 -0.08 -14.11
C TYR A 59 -9.13 0.47 -12.99
N ILE A 60 -10.40 0.76 -13.28
CA ILE A 60 -11.35 1.28 -12.28
C ILE A 60 -11.49 0.31 -11.10
N ILE A 61 -11.72 -0.97 -11.37
CA ILE A 61 -11.90 -1.99 -10.32
C ILE A 61 -10.62 -2.12 -9.47
N LEU A 62 -9.45 -2.15 -10.10
CA LEU A 62 -8.18 -2.31 -9.39
C LEU A 62 -7.84 -1.07 -8.58
N SER A 63 -8.02 0.13 -9.13
CA SER A 63 -7.79 1.39 -8.43
C SER A 63 -8.69 1.53 -7.21
N GLN A 64 -9.97 1.14 -7.29
CA GLN A 64 -10.86 1.14 -6.13
C GLN A 64 -10.36 0.23 -5.00
N LYS A 65 -9.87 -0.97 -5.34
CA LYS A 65 -9.29 -1.91 -4.37
C LYS A 65 -8.01 -1.36 -3.74
N LEU A 66 -7.11 -0.78 -4.54
CA LEU A 66 -5.88 -0.18 -4.04
C LEU A 66 -6.17 1.04 -3.13
N GLU A 67 -7.19 1.83 -3.44
CA GLU A 67 -7.65 2.92 -2.58
C GLU A 67 -8.20 2.42 -1.24
N GLU A 68 -8.99 1.34 -1.25
CA GLU A 68 -9.49 0.71 -0.03
C GLU A 68 -8.36 0.20 0.86
N ILE A 69 -7.38 -0.50 0.28
CA ILE A 69 -6.18 -0.96 0.98
C ILE A 69 -5.43 0.24 1.60
N GLY A 70 -5.30 1.34 0.87
CA GLY A 70 -4.67 2.57 1.37
C GLY A 70 -5.39 3.15 2.58
N ARG A 71 -6.73 3.21 2.56
CA ARG A 71 -7.54 3.65 3.70
C ARG A 71 -7.36 2.74 4.91
N MET A 72 -7.33 1.42 4.71
CA MET A 72 -7.10 0.45 5.79
C MET A 72 -5.72 0.61 6.44
N LEU A 73 -4.66 0.71 5.63
CA LEU A 73 -3.30 0.91 6.12
C LEU A 73 -3.13 2.25 6.85
N GLY A 74 -3.70 3.33 6.30
CA GLY A 74 -3.69 4.65 6.92
C GLY A 74 -4.46 4.68 8.24
N GLY A 75 -5.64 4.06 8.29
CA GLY A 75 -6.42 3.90 9.51
C GLY A 75 -5.68 3.12 10.59
N TRP A 76 -5.01 2.03 10.21
CA TRP A 76 -4.19 1.24 11.13
C TRP A 76 -3.02 2.05 11.69
N LYS A 77 -2.27 2.76 10.84
CA LYS A 77 -1.16 3.61 11.27
C LYS A 77 -1.63 4.72 12.22
N LYS A 78 -2.72 5.43 11.87
CA LYS A 78 -3.30 6.49 12.72
C LYS A 78 -3.78 5.94 14.07
N GLY A 79 -4.41 4.76 14.07
CA GLY A 79 -4.87 4.10 15.28
C GLY A 79 -3.74 3.73 16.24
N LEU A 80 -2.55 3.41 15.73
CA LEU A 80 -1.36 3.16 16.56
C LEU A 80 -0.78 4.45 17.13
N LEU A 81 -0.65 5.49 16.31
CA LEU A 81 -0.13 6.79 16.75
C LEU A 81 -0.99 7.40 17.87
N ASN A 82 -2.32 7.23 17.81
CA ASN A 82 -3.22 7.71 18.85
C ASN A 82 -3.18 6.90 20.16
N LYS A 83 -2.65 5.67 20.13
CA LYS A 83 -2.56 4.77 21.30
C LYS A 83 -1.24 4.88 22.05
N THR A 84 -0.19 5.41 21.42
CA THR A 84 1.09 5.66 22.06
C THR A 84 1.05 7.07 22.68
N PRO A 85 1.14 7.23 24.01
CA PRO A 85 1.22 8.55 24.61
C PRO A 85 2.49 9.25 24.10
N VAL A 86 2.37 10.50 23.68
CA VAL A 86 3.54 11.37 23.49
C VAL A 86 4.08 11.66 24.89
N ASN A 87 5.14 10.97 25.28
CA ASN A 87 5.93 11.33 26.46
C ASN A 87 6.79 12.56 26.14
#